data_AF-A0A2S1SLS6-F1
#
_entry.id   AF-A0A2S1SLS6-F1
#
_cell.length_a   1.000
_cell.length_b   1.000
_cell.length_c   1.000
_cell.angle_alpha   90.00
_cell.angle_beta   90.00
_cell.angle_gamma   90.00
#
_symmetry.space_group_name_H-M   'P 1'
#
loop_
_entity.id
_entity.type
_entity.pdbx_description
1 polymer ?
#
loop_
_entity_poly.entity_id
_entity_poly.type
_entity_poly.pdbx_seq_one_letter_code
_entity_poly.pdbx_strand_id
1 'polypeptide(L)'
;MSSTPYPRRRPQRRSKIPRGPEHTKGLQQVRDVLPPALGARTIPPTPNPVPSRAGDDAVPPELPALVAHHCRHITTYLARAQSHGHLHHGSMGEWQRLVLYALTDALAQTHLLVGTLAAHLERQGLDPDLLRRYLQSPDPDRYITAHAVEHLDGLTGAVPEEPAEPVWTAIGRQIAARST
;
A
#
# COMPACT_ATOMS: atom_id res chain seq x y z
N MET A 1 -10.08 -49.63 14.64
CA MET A 1 -8.95 -48.75 14.28
C MET A 1 -9.21 -48.19 12.88
N SER A 2 -8.73 -46.98 12.59
CA SER A 2 -8.72 -46.34 11.26
C SER A 2 -10.08 -46.00 10.63
N SER A 3 -10.22 -44.99 9.75
CA SER A 3 -9.51 -43.69 9.66
C SER A 3 -10.33 -42.77 8.73
N THR A 4 -10.61 -41.53 9.12
CA THR A 4 -11.45 -40.61 8.32
C THR A 4 -10.62 -39.83 7.28
N PRO A 5 -10.91 -39.94 5.96
CA PRO A 5 -10.16 -39.21 4.95
C PRO A 5 -10.65 -37.76 4.82
N TYR A 6 -9.91 -36.80 5.39
CA TYR A 6 -10.18 -35.37 5.21
C TYR A 6 -9.96 -34.93 3.74
N PRO A 7 -10.90 -34.19 3.11
CA PRO A 7 -10.69 -33.60 1.80
C PRO A 7 -9.60 -32.50 1.85
N ARG A 8 -8.80 -32.41 0.77
CA ARG A 8 -7.55 -31.65 0.74
C ARG A 8 -7.75 -30.13 0.74
N ARG A 9 -6.76 -29.42 1.31
CA ARG A 9 -6.67 -27.94 1.31
C ARG A 9 -6.83 -27.37 -0.11
N ARG A 10 -7.67 -26.34 -0.26
CA ARG A 10 -7.67 -25.49 -1.48
C ARG A 10 -6.29 -24.83 -1.65
N PRO A 11 -5.80 -24.62 -2.89
CA PRO A 11 -4.56 -23.89 -3.10
C PRO A 11 -4.72 -22.46 -2.58
N GLN A 12 -3.79 -22.01 -1.72
CA GLN A 12 -3.73 -20.61 -1.32
C GLN A 12 -3.61 -19.74 -2.57
N ARG A 13 -4.34 -18.61 -2.60
CA ARG A 13 -4.25 -17.60 -3.66
C ARG A 13 -2.93 -16.84 -3.52
N ARG A 14 -1.82 -17.54 -3.75
CA ARG A 14 -0.46 -17.02 -3.68
C ARG A 14 -0.36 -15.87 -4.66
N SER A 15 -0.36 -14.65 -4.13
CA SER A 15 -0.09 -13.46 -4.91
C SER A 15 1.20 -13.69 -5.70
N LYS A 16 1.09 -13.60 -7.02
CA LYS A 16 2.26 -13.51 -7.88
C LYS A 16 2.84 -12.12 -7.70
N ILE A 17 3.80 -11.98 -6.79
CA ILE A 17 4.88 -11.00 -6.98
C ILE A 17 5.36 -11.18 -8.43
N PRO A 18 5.33 -10.17 -9.32
CA PRO A 18 5.61 -10.35 -10.75
C PRO A 18 7.05 -10.79 -11.04
N ARG A 19 7.29 -12.11 -10.97
CA ARG A 19 8.60 -12.74 -11.19
C ARG A 19 8.83 -12.98 -12.68
N GLY A 20 9.62 -12.09 -13.29
CA GLY A 20 10.13 -12.28 -14.65
C GLY A 20 9.16 -11.85 -15.76
N PRO A 21 8.84 -12.71 -16.74
CA PRO A 21 8.47 -12.33 -18.11
C PRO A 21 7.24 -11.44 -18.28
N GLU A 22 6.34 -11.38 -17.29
CA GLU A 22 5.20 -10.45 -17.29
C GLU A 22 5.67 -8.98 -17.18
N HIS A 23 6.71 -8.72 -16.36
CA HIS A 23 7.33 -7.40 -16.21
C HIS A 23 8.13 -7.01 -17.48
N THR A 24 8.85 -7.94 -18.09
CA THR A 24 9.57 -7.69 -19.34
C THR A 24 8.63 -7.38 -20.51
N LYS A 25 7.43 -7.99 -20.55
CA LYS A 25 6.37 -7.62 -21.50
C LYS A 25 5.80 -6.22 -21.26
N GLY A 26 5.59 -5.82 -20.00
CA GLY A 26 5.20 -4.46 -19.65
C GLY A 26 6.26 -3.42 -20.05
N LEU A 27 7.54 -3.72 -19.82
CA LEU A 27 8.65 -2.85 -20.25
C LEU A 27 8.84 -2.84 -21.77
N GLN A 28 8.49 -3.92 -22.47
CA GLN A 28 8.42 -3.92 -23.93
C GLN A 28 7.28 -3.02 -24.42
N GLN A 29 6.07 -3.13 -23.85
CA GLN A 29 4.96 -2.22 -24.14
C GLN A 29 5.31 -0.74 -23.91
N VAL A 30 6.06 -0.42 -22.85
CA VAL A 30 6.56 0.96 -22.61
C VAL A 30 7.55 1.44 -23.69
N ARG A 31 8.34 0.54 -24.30
CA ARG A 31 9.19 0.86 -25.45
C ARG A 31 8.39 0.99 -26.74
N ASP A 32 7.39 0.13 -26.93
CA ASP A 32 6.53 0.08 -28.12
C ASP A 32 5.53 1.25 -28.21
N VAL A 33 5.33 1.99 -27.10
CA VAL A 33 4.45 3.18 -27.00
C VAL A 33 5.18 4.48 -27.38
N LEU A 34 6.48 4.43 -27.68
CA LEU A 34 7.17 5.53 -28.37
C LEU A 34 6.61 5.66 -29.82
N PRO A 35 6.33 6.89 -30.31
CA PRO A 35 5.34 7.10 -31.36
C PRO A 35 5.72 6.52 -32.73
N PRO A 36 4.79 5.78 -33.35
CA PRO A 36 4.18 6.25 -34.60
C PRO A 36 2.64 6.44 -34.48
N ALA A 37 1.95 6.59 -35.62
CA ALA A 37 0.66 7.27 -35.74
C ALA A 37 -0.59 6.56 -35.13
N LEU A 38 -1.63 7.37 -34.90
CA LEU A 38 -2.90 7.06 -34.22
C LEU A 38 -3.70 5.87 -34.81
N GLY A 39 -4.21 5.02 -33.90
CA GLY A 39 -5.28 4.04 -34.15
C GLY A 39 -5.88 3.57 -32.82
N ALA A 40 -7.20 3.35 -32.74
CA ALA A 40 -7.91 3.15 -31.46
C ALA A 40 -8.99 2.06 -31.50
N ARG A 41 -9.28 1.42 -30.35
CA ARG A 41 -10.65 1.27 -29.77
C ARG A 41 -10.72 0.50 -28.43
N THR A 42 -11.85 0.70 -27.75
CA THR A 42 -12.27 0.20 -26.43
C THR A 42 -13.04 -1.14 -26.51
N ILE A 43 -13.32 -1.80 -25.37
CA ILE A 43 -14.67 -2.31 -24.96
C ILE A 43 -14.63 -2.98 -23.53
N PRO A 44 -15.56 -2.66 -22.61
CA PRO A 44 -15.89 -3.39 -21.34
C PRO A 44 -17.23 -4.18 -21.48
N PRO A 45 -17.87 -4.81 -20.44
CA PRO A 45 -17.60 -4.96 -19.00
C PRO A 45 -17.34 -6.45 -18.62
N THR A 46 -17.84 -7.19 -17.59
CA THR A 46 -18.83 -7.06 -16.48
C THR A 46 -18.51 -8.11 -15.35
N PRO A 47 -19.11 -8.08 -14.13
CA PRO A 47 -18.69 -8.91 -12.99
C PRO A 47 -19.51 -10.20 -12.77
N ASN A 48 -19.11 -11.01 -11.77
CA ASN A 48 -19.88 -12.11 -11.19
C ASN A 48 -19.86 -12.05 -9.63
N PRO A 49 -20.93 -12.45 -8.92
CA PRO A 49 -21.03 -12.36 -7.47
C PRO A 49 -20.40 -13.56 -6.71
N VAL A 50 -20.23 -13.41 -5.40
CA VAL A 50 -19.77 -14.45 -4.46
C VAL A 50 -20.80 -14.56 -3.31
N PRO A 51 -21.21 -15.76 -2.87
CA PRO A 51 -22.33 -15.94 -1.95
C PRO A 51 -22.00 -15.64 -0.48
N SER A 52 -23.04 -15.23 0.27
CA SER A 52 -22.96 -14.73 1.64
C SER A 52 -22.68 -15.80 2.71
N ARG A 53 -22.13 -15.33 3.84
CA ARG A 53 -22.64 -15.64 5.18
C ARG A 53 -22.95 -14.33 5.89
N ALA A 54 -23.90 -14.34 6.82
CA ALA A 54 -24.34 -13.15 7.56
C ALA A 54 -24.09 -13.34 9.06
N GLY A 55 -23.67 -12.27 9.72
CA GLY A 55 -23.19 -12.25 11.11
C GLY A 55 -21.92 -11.39 11.21
N ASP A 56 -22.10 -10.07 11.19
CA ASP A 56 -21.12 -9.00 11.42
C ASP A 56 -19.78 -9.01 10.64
N ASP A 57 -19.62 -9.87 9.62
CA ASP A 57 -18.57 -9.84 8.58
C ASP A 57 -18.60 -8.57 7.68
N ALA A 58 -19.16 -7.45 8.15
CA ALA A 58 -19.26 -6.20 7.40
C ALA A 58 -17.95 -5.43 7.44
N VAL A 59 -17.33 -5.19 6.28
CA VAL A 59 -16.13 -4.33 6.17
C VAL A 59 -16.48 -2.91 6.63
N PRO A 60 -15.82 -2.34 7.66
CA PRO A 60 -16.11 -0.99 8.14
C PRO A 60 -15.95 0.03 7.01
N PRO A 61 -16.92 0.94 6.78
CA PRO A 61 -16.93 1.85 5.61
C PRO A 61 -15.73 2.81 5.56
N GLU A 62 -15.06 3.00 6.69
CA GLU A 62 -13.80 3.74 6.84
C GLU A 62 -12.67 3.10 6.03
N LEU A 63 -12.61 1.77 5.92
CA LEU A 63 -11.50 1.08 5.23
C LEU A 63 -11.59 1.21 3.69
N PRO A 64 -12.75 1.04 3.02
CA PRO A 64 -12.91 1.42 1.62
C PRO A 64 -12.70 2.91 1.37
N ALA A 65 -13.09 3.79 2.30
CA ALA A 65 -12.86 5.23 2.20
C ALA A 65 -11.36 5.58 2.27
N LEU A 66 -10.61 4.96 3.19
CA LEU A 66 -9.16 5.01 3.34
C LEU A 66 -8.45 4.55 2.05
N VAL A 67 -8.82 3.37 1.52
CA VAL A 67 -8.30 2.85 0.25
C VAL A 67 -8.57 3.85 -0.88
N ALA A 68 -9.79 4.35 -1.01
CA ALA A 68 -10.15 5.32 -2.04
C ALA A 68 -9.41 6.66 -1.87
N HIS A 69 -9.13 7.09 -0.64
CA HIS A 69 -8.31 8.27 -0.34
C HIS A 69 -6.88 8.09 -0.86
N HIS A 70 -6.15 7.08 -0.38
CA HIS A 70 -4.77 6.85 -0.81
C HIS A 70 -4.67 6.54 -2.31
N CYS A 71 -5.62 5.80 -2.90
CA CYS A 71 -5.66 5.57 -4.35
C CYS A 71 -5.72 6.88 -5.16
N ARG A 72 -6.46 7.91 -4.69
CA ARG A 72 -6.44 9.24 -5.34
C ARG A 72 -5.06 9.88 -5.24
N HIS A 73 -4.48 9.95 -4.03
CA HIS A 73 -3.16 10.55 -3.83
C HIS A 73 -2.06 9.84 -4.63
N ILE A 74 -1.97 8.51 -4.56
CA ILE A 74 -1.04 7.67 -5.34
C ILE A 74 -1.21 7.96 -6.84
N THR A 75 -2.44 7.99 -7.36
CA THR A 75 -2.70 8.28 -8.78
C THR A 75 -2.26 9.70 -9.16
N THR A 76 -2.47 10.70 -8.31
CA THR A 76 -1.96 12.07 -8.52
C THR A 76 -0.43 12.11 -8.59
N TYR A 77 0.28 11.40 -7.71
CA TYR A 77 1.74 11.33 -7.74
C TYR A 77 2.27 10.57 -8.98
N LEU A 78 1.66 9.46 -9.35
CA LEU A 78 2.00 8.73 -10.59
C LEU A 78 1.73 9.57 -11.86
N ALA A 79 0.65 10.36 -11.88
CA ALA A 79 0.37 11.29 -12.96
C ALA A 79 1.42 12.42 -13.05
N ARG A 80 1.88 12.98 -11.92
CA ARG A 80 2.99 13.94 -11.88
C ARG A 80 4.27 13.34 -12.48
N ALA A 81 4.65 12.13 -12.08
CA ALA A 81 5.81 11.43 -12.62
C ALA A 81 5.76 11.27 -14.16
N GLN A 82 4.58 10.95 -14.72
CA GLN A 82 4.37 10.89 -16.17
C GLN A 82 4.46 12.27 -16.84
N SER A 83 3.86 13.30 -16.23
CA SER A 83 3.90 14.67 -16.76
C SER A 83 5.31 15.26 -16.80
N HIS A 84 6.18 14.96 -15.82
CA HIS A 84 7.55 15.49 -15.82
C HIS A 84 8.36 15.07 -17.07
N GLY A 85 8.10 13.90 -17.66
CA GLY A 85 8.72 13.45 -18.92
C GLY A 85 8.40 14.32 -20.13
N HIS A 86 7.27 15.03 -20.09
CA HIS A 86 6.89 15.97 -21.14
C HIS A 86 7.44 17.38 -20.85
N LEU A 87 7.48 17.78 -19.58
CA LEU A 87 7.81 19.14 -19.16
C LEU A 87 9.32 19.43 -19.04
N HIS A 88 10.13 18.47 -18.60
CA HIS A 88 11.57 18.69 -18.29
C HIS A 88 12.52 18.06 -19.32
N HIS A 89 12.09 17.94 -20.58
CA HIS A 89 12.86 17.32 -21.66
C HIS A 89 14.23 17.98 -21.92
N GLY A 90 14.43 19.24 -21.50
CA GLY A 90 15.71 19.95 -21.57
C GLY A 90 16.72 19.64 -20.46
N SER A 91 16.35 18.89 -19.40
CA SER A 91 17.24 18.60 -18.27
C SER A 91 17.02 17.22 -17.67
N MET A 92 17.86 16.26 -18.07
CA MET A 92 17.81 14.87 -17.57
C MET A 92 17.94 14.78 -16.04
N GLY A 93 18.80 15.59 -15.42
CA GLY A 93 19.01 15.59 -13.98
C GLY A 93 17.82 16.15 -13.19
N GLU A 94 17.13 17.17 -13.74
CA GLU A 94 15.89 17.65 -13.13
C GLU A 94 14.74 16.66 -13.32
N TRP A 95 14.60 16.09 -14.51
CA TRP A 95 13.63 15.03 -14.79
C TRP A 95 13.80 13.85 -13.82
N GLN A 96 15.02 13.34 -13.67
CA GLN A 96 15.36 12.28 -12.71
C GLN A 96 14.92 12.65 -11.29
N ARG A 97 15.30 13.85 -10.82
CA ARG A 97 14.95 14.34 -9.47
C ARG A 97 13.44 14.36 -9.24
N LEU A 98 12.68 14.99 -10.14
CA LEU A 98 11.24 15.20 -9.97
C LEU A 98 10.44 13.90 -10.14
N VAL A 99 10.83 13.03 -11.08
CA VAL A 99 10.23 11.69 -11.21
C VAL A 99 10.50 10.84 -9.98
N LEU A 100 11.73 10.83 -9.46
CA LEU A 100 12.05 10.06 -8.25
C LEU A 100 11.28 10.57 -7.03
N TYR A 101 11.18 11.89 -6.82
CA TYR A 101 10.36 12.45 -5.74
C TYR A 101 8.89 12.04 -5.85
N ALA A 102 8.27 12.18 -7.03
CA ALA A 102 6.88 11.78 -7.24
C ALA A 102 6.66 10.27 -7.04
N LEU A 103 7.64 9.42 -7.42
CA LEU A 103 7.57 7.98 -7.17
C LEU A 103 7.80 7.61 -5.69
N THR A 104 8.65 8.33 -4.95
CA THR A 104 8.81 8.13 -3.50
C THR A 104 7.58 8.58 -2.72
N ASP A 105 6.92 9.67 -3.13
CA ASP A 105 5.65 10.11 -2.53
C ASP A 105 4.54 9.05 -2.75
N ALA A 106 4.43 8.52 -3.98
CA ALA A 106 3.51 7.42 -4.28
C ALA A 106 3.81 6.15 -3.47
N LEU A 107 5.09 5.82 -3.27
CA LEU A 107 5.52 4.68 -2.46
C LEU A 107 5.21 4.90 -0.97
N ALA A 108 5.45 6.09 -0.43
CA ALA A 108 5.14 6.44 0.95
C ALA A 108 3.63 6.34 1.23
N GLN A 109 2.79 6.85 0.32
CA GLN A 109 1.33 6.69 0.39
C GLN A 109 0.89 5.23 0.30
N THR A 110 1.58 4.42 -0.52
CA THR A 110 1.31 2.97 -0.62
C THR A 110 1.69 2.24 0.67
N HIS A 111 2.84 2.56 1.26
CA HIS A 111 3.29 1.99 2.54
C HIS A 111 2.38 2.39 3.70
N LEU A 112 1.95 3.64 3.77
CA LEU A 112 1.04 4.12 4.82
C LEU A 112 -0.32 3.41 4.74
N LEU A 113 -0.90 3.26 3.54
CA LEU A 113 -2.12 2.47 3.33
C LEU A 113 -1.96 1.02 3.79
N VAL A 114 -0.89 0.34 3.34
CA VAL A 114 -0.63 -1.06 3.68
C VAL A 114 -0.40 -1.23 5.19
N GLY A 115 0.35 -0.32 5.82
CA GLY A 115 0.58 -0.30 7.26
C GLY A 115 -0.70 -0.07 8.06
N THR A 116 -1.53 0.90 7.66
CA THR A 116 -2.80 1.22 8.36
C THR A 116 -3.75 0.01 8.32
N LEU A 117 -3.83 -0.67 7.17
CA LEU A 117 -4.63 -1.89 7.03
C LEU A 117 -4.03 -3.09 7.80
N ALA A 118 -2.70 -3.21 7.85
CA ALA A 118 -2.03 -4.26 8.62
C ALA A 118 -2.23 -4.08 10.14
N ALA A 119 -2.05 -2.85 10.64
CA ALA A 119 -2.33 -2.46 12.03
C ALA A 119 -3.80 -2.70 12.40
N HIS A 120 -4.74 -2.42 11.49
CA HIS A 120 -6.15 -2.73 11.72
C HIS A 120 -6.38 -4.23 11.88
N LEU A 121 -5.84 -5.05 10.99
CA LEU A 121 -5.97 -6.50 11.05
C LEU A 121 -5.34 -7.10 12.31
N GLU A 122 -4.17 -6.59 12.72
CA GLU A 122 -3.50 -6.99 13.97
C GLU A 122 -4.34 -6.59 15.21
N ARG A 123 -4.90 -5.38 15.23
CA ARG A 123 -5.80 -4.91 16.31
C ARG A 123 -7.11 -5.72 16.38
N GLN A 124 -7.55 -6.32 15.26
CA GLN A 124 -8.66 -7.29 15.22
C GLN A 124 -8.22 -8.73 15.57
N GLY A 125 -6.99 -8.95 16.03
CA GLY A 125 -6.49 -10.26 16.46
C GLY A 125 -6.19 -11.25 15.32
N LEU A 126 -5.89 -10.76 14.11
CA LEU A 126 -5.50 -11.63 12.99
C LEU A 126 -4.22 -12.42 13.31
N ASP A 127 -4.27 -13.74 13.09
CA ASP A 127 -3.10 -14.64 13.16
C ASP A 127 -1.85 -14.03 12.48
N PRO A 128 -0.73 -13.84 13.20
CA PRO A 128 0.49 -13.25 12.64
C PRO A 128 1.03 -13.98 11.41
N ASP A 129 0.86 -15.30 11.31
CA ASP A 129 1.25 -16.02 10.10
C ASP A 129 0.29 -15.74 8.94
N LEU A 130 -0.99 -15.46 9.19
CA LEU A 130 -1.96 -15.03 8.18
C LEU A 130 -1.66 -13.60 7.71
N LEU A 131 -1.28 -12.71 8.63
CA LEU A 131 -0.82 -11.36 8.33
C LEU A 131 0.44 -11.36 7.44
N ARG A 132 1.48 -12.13 7.81
CA ARG A 132 2.67 -12.40 6.96
C ARG A 132 2.29 -12.92 5.58
N ARG A 133 1.33 -13.85 5.49
CA ARG A 133 0.85 -14.42 4.21
C ARG A 133 0.09 -13.42 3.34
N TYR A 134 -0.67 -12.48 3.93
CA TYR A 134 -1.38 -11.42 3.20
C TYR A 134 -0.40 -10.35 2.70
N LEU A 135 0.48 -9.85 3.56
CA LEU A 135 1.53 -8.90 3.20
C LEU A 135 2.59 -9.49 2.26
N GLN A 136 2.70 -10.82 2.20
CA GLN A 136 3.76 -11.58 1.51
C GLN A 136 5.18 -11.27 2.04
N SER A 137 5.26 -10.72 3.25
CA SER A 137 6.51 -10.40 3.95
C SER A 137 6.72 -11.38 5.10
N PRO A 138 7.95 -11.86 5.37
CA PRO A 138 8.26 -12.54 6.63
C PRO A 138 8.20 -11.59 7.84
N ASP A 139 8.31 -10.29 7.57
CA ASP A 139 8.43 -9.15 8.49
C ASP A 139 7.23 -8.19 8.25
N PRO A 140 6.17 -8.26 9.08
CA PRO A 140 5.04 -7.33 9.05
C PRO A 140 5.41 -5.93 9.59
N ASP A 141 6.30 -5.89 10.57
CA ASP A 141 6.71 -4.74 11.38
C ASP A 141 7.27 -3.61 10.51
N ARG A 142 7.95 -3.96 9.41
CA ARG A 142 8.34 -3.04 8.33
C ARG A 142 7.20 -2.19 7.75
N TYR A 143 5.96 -2.65 7.84
CA TYR A 143 4.75 -1.92 7.43
C TYR A 143 3.98 -1.34 8.61
N ILE A 144 3.93 -2.06 9.74
CA ILE A 144 3.26 -1.63 10.99
C ILE A 144 4.17 -0.66 11.76
N THR A 145 4.41 0.49 11.14
CA THR A 145 5.18 1.60 11.74
C THR A 145 4.30 2.40 12.70
N ALA A 146 4.90 3.10 13.66
CA ALA A 146 4.17 3.99 14.59
C ALA A 146 3.25 4.97 13.83
N HIS A 147 3.72 5.56 12.73
CA HIS A 147 2.92 6.46 11.90
C HIS A 147 1.70 5.79 11.23
N ALA A 148 1.79 4.49 10.93
CA ALA A 148 0.65 3.72 10.44
C ALA A 148 -0.37 3.38 11.54
N VAL A 149 0.06 3.31 12.80
CA VAL A 149 -0.81 3.18 13.98
C VAL A 149 -1.48 4.52 14.30
N GLU A 150 -0.73 5.62 14.35
CA GLU A 150 -1.28 6.99 14.46
C GLU A 150 -2.36 7.27 13.41
N HIS A 151 -2.13 6.83 12.18
CA HIS A 151 -3.06 7.01 11.06
C HIS A 151 -4.30 6.10 11.16
N LEU A 152 -4.18 4.92 11.76
CA LEU A 152 -5.32 4.08 12.14
C LEU A 152 -6.12 4.68 13.30
N ASP A 153 -5.45 5.28 14.27
CA ASP A 153 -6.09 5.91 15.44
C ASP A 153 -6.88 7.14 15.01
N GLY A 154 -6.29 7.99 14.17
CA GLY A 154 -6.99 9.12 13.53
C GLY A 154 -8.16 8.71 12.62
N LEU A 155 -8.14 7.50 12.04
CA LEU A 155 -9.25 6.96 11.24
C LEU A 155 -10.37 6.38 12.11
N THR A 156 -10.03 5.77 13.25
CA THR A 156 -10.98 5.07 14.13
C THR A 156 -11.46 5.90 15.32
N GLY A 157 -10.89 7.09 15.53
CA GLY A 157 -11.17 7.96 16.68
C GLY A 157 -10.56 7.43 18.00
N ALA A 158 -9.62 6.50 17.92
CA ALA A 158 -8.91 6.00 19.09
C ALA A 158 -7.96 7.08 19.64
N VAL A 159 -7.90 7.21 20.96
CA VAL A 159 -6.94 8.08 21.65
C VAL A 159 -5.80 7.20 22.17
N PRO A 160 -4.52 7.53 21.89
CA PRO A 160 -3.38 6.83 22.47
C PRO A 160 -3.43 6.83 24.00
N GLU A 161 -3.14 5.68 24.64
CA GLU A 161 -3.16 5.56 26.11
C GLU A 161 -2.16 6.51 26.80
N GLU A 162 -1.02 6.76 26.15
CA GLU A 162 -0.14 7.89 26.45
C GLU A 162 0.01 8.78 25.20
N PRO A 163 -0.17 10.11 25.30
CA PRO A 163 0.14 11.01 24.19
C PRO A 163 1.66 11.07 23.99
N ALA A 164 2.13 10.59 22.84
CA ALA A 164 3.55 10.57 22.50
C ALA A 164 4.19 11.95 22.67
N GLU A 165 5.34 12.01 23.36
CA GLU A 165 6.02 13.28 23.64
C GLU A 165 6.39 13.98 22.31
N PRO A 166 5.99 15.26 22.12
CA PRO A 166 6.37 15.99 20.92
C PRO A 166 7.89 16.01 20.75
N VAL A 167 8.36 15.71 19.54
CA VAL A 167 9.81 15.54 19.23
C VAL A 167 10.65 16.73 19.71
N TRP A 168 10.12 17.96 19.63
CA TRP A 168 10.77 19.17 20.14
C TRP A 168 10.93 19.20 21.66
N THR A 169 9.99 18.65 22.42
CA THR A 169 10.07 18.52 23.88
C THR A 169 11.15 17.50 24.28
N ALA A 170 11.19 16.36 23.58
CA ALA A 170 12.22 15.34 23.79
C ALA A 170 13.63 15.86 23.45
N ILE A 171 13.78 16.59 22.33
CA ILE A 171 15.04 17.27 21.97
C ILE A 171 15.42 18.33 23.01
N GLY A 172 14.46 19.16 23.45
CA GLY A 172 14.68 20.16 24.49
C GLY A 172 15.17 19.55 25.81
N ARG A 173 14.59 18.43 26.22
CA ARG A 173 15.03 17.65 27.40
C ARG A 173 16.44 17.10 27.23
N GLN A 174 16.79 16.57 26.05
CA GLN A 174 18.16 16.09 25.76
C GLN A 174 19.20 17.22 25.73
N ILE A 175 18.83 18.44 25.34
CA ILE A 175 19.72 19.61 25.40
C ILE A 175 19.90 20.07 26.85
N ALA A 176 18.81 20.16 27.63
CA ALA A 176 18.87 20.54 29.04
C ALA A 176 19.71 19.55 29.86
N ALA A 177 19.51 18.24 29.69
CA ALA A 177 20.25 17.18 30.38
C ALA A 177 21.72 17.00 29.92
N ARG A 178 22.20 17.81 28.97
CA ARG A 178 23.62 17.93 28.58
C ARG A 178 24.25 19.25 29.04
N SER A 179 23.49 20.08 29.75
CA SER A 179 23.89 21.42 30.21
C SER A 179 24.08 21.48 31.74
N THR A 180 24.22 20.31 32.37
CA THR A 180 24.36 20.07 33.81
C THR A 180 25.38 18.98 34.07
#